data_AF-A0A5N8UV33-F1
#
_entry.id   AF-A0A5N8UV33-F1
#
_cell.length_a   1.000
_cell.length_b   1.000
_cell.length_c   1.000
_cell.angle_alpha   90.00
_cell.angle_beta   90.00
_cell.angle_gamma   90.00
#
_symmetry.space_group_name_H-M   'P 1'
#
loop_
_entity.id
_entity.type
_entity.pdbx_description
1 polymer ?
#
loop_
_entity_poly.entity_id
_entity_poly.type
_entity_poly.pdbx_seq_one_letter_code
_entity_poly.pdbx_strand_id
1 'polypeptide(L)'
;MDSTIYLKQDYLIKHYCCQEEMWREWQAVNACYSACIQKAISIDEHKLVIYLEYYPDSRSLNELKEHEIDLWVFVLPKVIDAIAHCHQQGWVHGDIKPSNILFNETLGIVRLIDFGASNPIGTNRNALNKWQLTPMFSSENQKLGVGYVEEEDDWYALAKMMQQVEGKLLGKI
;
A
#
# COMPACT_ATOMS: atom_id res chain seq x y z
N MET A 1 -14.84 3.49 8.28
CA MET A 1 -15.57 4.69 7.82
C MET A 1 -14.56 5.44 7.00
N ASP A 2 -14.80 5.46 5.69
CA ASP A 2 -13.76 5.64 4.67
C ASP A 2 -13.29 7.08 4.54
N SER A 3 -11.98 7.25 4.36
CA SER A 3 -11.38 8.48 3.86
C SER A 3 -11.89 8.78 2.45
N THR A 4 -12.42 9.98 2.22
CA THR A 4 -12.86 10.43 0.89
C THR A 4 -11.69 11.06 0.13
N ILE A 5 -11.47 10.63 -1.12
CA ILE A 5 -10.41 11.13 -2.00
C ILE A 5 -11.01 12.08 -3.05
N TYR A 6 -10.49 13.30 -3.16
CA TYR A 6 -10.86 14.27 -4.21
C TYR A 6 -9.68 14.53 -5.16
N LEU A 7 -9.95 14.57 -6.46
CA LEU A 7 -8.99 14.98 -7.50
C LEU A 7 -9.08 16.48 -7.74
N LYS A 8 -7.95 17.19 -7.65
CA LYS A 8 -7.83 18.59 -8.08
C LYS A 8 -6.49 18.71 -8.81
N GLN A 9 -6.49 19.26 -10.02
CA GLN A 9 -5.35 19.33 -10.98
C GLN A 9 -3.98 19.09 -10.32
N ASP A 10 -3.40 17.92 -10.64
CA ASP A 10 -2.07 17.41 -10.28
C ASP A 10 -1.87 16.73 -8.91
N TYR A 11 -2.89 16.65 -8.05
CA TYR A 11 -2.76 15.96 -6.76
C TYR A 11 -4.05 15.31 -6.25
N LEU A 12 -3.87 14.32 -5.37
CA LEU A 12 -4.91 13.68 -4.57
C LEU A 12 -4.99 14.34 -3.20
N ILE A 13 -6.21 14.54 -2.73
CA ILE A 13 -6.49 15.05 -1.39
C ILE A 13 -7.09 13.92 -0.56
N LYS A 14 -6.39 13.49 0.49
CA LYS A 14 -6.87 12.45 1.42
C LYS A 14 -7.26 13.07 2.76
N HIS A 15 -8.52 12.90 3.14
CA HIS A 15 -9.08 13.40 4.39
C HIS A 15 -9.04 12.33 5.49
N TYR A 16 -8.76 12.76 6.72
CA TYR A 16 -8.64 11.89 7.89
C TYR A 16 -9.63 12.25 8.99
N CYS A 17 -10.01 11.25 9.79
CA CYS A 17 -10.90 11.45 10.93
C CYS A 17 -10.17 11.93 12.18
N CYS A 18 -8.85 11.72 12.28
CA CYS A 18 -8.05 12.11 13.42
C CYS A 18 -6.59 12.40 13.04
N GLN A 19 -5.90 13.16 13.89
CA GLN A 19 -4.50 13.51 13.69
C GLN A 19 -3.57 12.30 13.74
N GLU A 20 -3.87 11.30 14.58
CA GLU A 20 -3.04 10.10 14.74
C GLU A 20 -2.90 9.32 13.43
N GLU A 21 -4.02 9.00 12.77
CA GLU A 21 -4.03 8.29 11.48
C GLU A 21 -3.33 9.10 10.39
N MET A 22 -3.61 10.41 10.32
CA MET A 22 -2.99 11.31 9.36
C MET A 22 -1.47 11.38 9.53
N TRP A 23 -0.99 11.61 10.75
CA TRP A 23 0.43 11.73 11.04
C TRP A 23 1.17 10.42 10.84
N ARG A 24 0.56 9.27 11.16
CA ARG A 24 1.15 7.96 10.90
C ARG A 24 1.40 7.74 9.42
N GLU A 25 0.40 8.00 8.57
CA GLU A 25 0.56 7.87 7.12
C GLU A 25 1.59 8.87 6.57
N TRP A 26 1.53 10.13 7.00
CA TRP A 26 2.51 11.15 6.63
C TRP A 26 3.94 10.71 6.97
N GLN A 27 4.17 10.20 8.18
CA GLN A 27 5.48 9.72 8.63
C GLN A 27 5.96 8.54 7.80
N ALA A 28 5.10 7.54 7.57
CA ALA A 28 5.45 6.36 6.81
C ALA A 28 5.84 6.71 5.36
N VAL A 29 5.01 7.51 4.67
CA VAL A 29 5.27 7.93 3.28
C VAL A 29 6.58 8.70 3.15
N ASN A 30 6.85 9.63 4.07
CA ASN A 30 8.07 10.44 4.03
C ASN A 30 9.33 9.65 4.43
N ALA A 31 9.22 8.76 5.43
CA ALA A 31 10.33 7.88 5.81
C ALA A 31 10.71 6.92 4.68
N CYS A 32 9.72 6.43 3.94
CA CYS A 32 9.92 5.54 2.81
C CYS A 32 10.16 6.26 1.47
N TYR A 33 10.34 7.59 1.45
CA TYR A 33 10.41 8.36 0.21
C TYR A 33 11.43 7.80 -0.80
N SER A 34 10.93 7.43 -1.98
CA SER A 34 11.73 6.98 -3.12
C SER A 34 10.90 7.01 -4.42
N ALA A 35 11.51 6.66 -5.55
CA ALA A 35 10.81 6.57 -6.83
C ALA A 35 9.69 5.50 -6.85
N CYS A 36 9.75 4.51 -5.96
CA CYS A 36 8.77 3.43 -5.86
C CYS A 36 7.69 3.67 -4.79
N ILE A 37 7.65 4.83 -4.16
CA ILE A 37 6.63 5.20 -3.16
C ILE A 37 5.87 6.45 -3.62
N GLN A 38 4.57 6.53 -3.34
CA GLN A 38 3.78 7.74 -3.58
C GLN A 38 4.41 8.94 -2.87
N LYS A 39 4.53 10.06 -3.56
CA LYS A 39 5.03 11.28 -2.94
C LYS A 39 3.95 11.98 -2.12
N ALA A 40 4.25 12.27 -0.86
CA ALA A 40 3.51 13.25 -0.07
C ALA A 40 3.99 14.68 -0.42
N ILE A 41 3.06 15.55 -0.83
CA ILE A 41 3.35 16.92 -1.24
C ILE A 41 3.34 17.85 -0.03
N SER A 42 2.27 17.81 0.77
CA SER A 42 2.07 18.67 1.94
C SER A 42 0.97 18.13 2.84
N ILE A 43 0.85 18.70 4.04
CA ILE A 43 -0.17 18.38 5.05
C ILE A 43 -0.88 19.66 5.50
N ASP A 44 -2.17 19.56 5.80
CA ASP A 44 -2.97 20.60 6.47
C ASP A 44 -3.58 19.98 7.74
N GLU A 45 -2.94 20.25 8.88
CA GLU A 45 -3.33 19.70 10.17
C GLU A 45 -4.68 20.20 10.68
N HIS A 46 -5.09 21.41 10.28
CA HIS A 46 -6.37 21.97 10.69
C HIS A 46 -7.52 21.32 9.93
N LYS A 47 -7.31 21.01 8.65
CA LYS A 47 -8.29 20.32 7.82
C LYS A 47 -8.20 18.79 7.92
N LEU A 48 -7.19 18.26 8.61
CA LEU A 48 -6.88 16.84 8.68
C LEU A 48 -6.72 16.23 7.28
N VAL A 49 -5.84 16.82 6.48
CA VAL A 49 -5.64 16.46 5.07
C VAL A 49 -4.16 16.23 4.73
N ILE A 50 -3.89 15.22 3.92
CA ILE A 50 -2.64 15.08 3.18
C ILE A 50 -2.89 15.31 1.70
N TYR A 51 -2.02 16.10 1.07
CA TYR A 51 -1.91 16.29 -0.36
C TYR A 51 -0.86 15.32 -0.90
N LEU A 52 -1.27 14.42 -1.80
CA LEU A 52 -0.44 13.36 -2.37
C LEU A 52 -0.31 13.55 -3.88
N GLU A 53 0.82 13.15 -4.47
CA GLU A 53 0.98 13.18 -5.93
C GLU A 53 0.01 12.21 -6.62
N TYR A 54 -0.59 12.66 -7.72
CA TYR A 54 -1.45 11.87 -8.59
C TYR A 54 -0.69 11.37 -9.81
N TYR A 55 -0.89 10.12 -10.20
CA TYR A 55 -0.18 9.48 -11.32
C TYR A 55 -1.17 9.07 -12.42
N PRO A 56 -1.59 9.99 -13.32
CA PRO A 56 -2.61 9.73 -14.35
C PRO A 56 -2.17 8.68 -15.38
N ASP A 57 -0.87 8.56 -15.65
CA ASP A 57 -0.31 7.61 -16.62
C ASP A 57 0.01 6.25 -16.00
N SER A 58 -0.57 5.95 -14.84
CA SER A 58 -0.38 4.68 -14.14
C SER A 58 -1.73 4.02 -13.88
N ARG A 59 -1.78 2.69 -13.94
CA ARG A 59 -2.95 1.91 -13.51
C ARG A 59 -2.60 1.03 -12.32
N SER A 60 -3.59 0.69 -11.52
CA SER A 60 -3.41 -0.26 -10.42
C SER A 60 -3.20 -1.68 -10.95
N LEU A 61 -2.48 -2.53 -10.21
CA LEU A 61 -2.36 -3.94 -10.59
C LEU A 61 -3.70 -4.68 -10.54
N ASN A 62 -4.69 -4.14 -9.82
CA ASN A 62 -6.05 -4.68 -9.82
C ASN A 62 -6.71 -4.62 -11.21
N GLU A 63 -6.25 -3.72 -12.07
CA GLU A 63 -6.73 -3.55 -13.44
C GLU A 63 -6.03 -4.45 -14.45
N LEU A 64 -4.96 -5.17 -14.05
CA LEU A 64 -4.33 -6.16 -14.91
C LEU A 64 -5.24 -7.36 -15.13
N LYS A 65 -5.38 -7.74 -16.40
CA LYS A 65 -6.21 -8.87 -16.84
C LYS A 65 -5.39 -10.16 -16.85
N GLU A 66 -6.11 -11.29 -16.85
CA GLU A 66 -5.51 -12.63 -16.77
C GLU A 66 -4.56 -12.94 -17.94
N HIS A 67 -4.87 -12.42 -19.13
CA HIS A 67 -4.02 -12.61 -20.31
C HIS A 67 -2.74 -11.74 -20.28
N GLU A 68 -2.60 -10.84 -19.31
CA GLU A 68 -1.44 -9.96 -19.15
C GLU A 68 -0.40 -10.58 -18.20
N ILE A 69 -0.24 -11.90 -18.23
CA ILE A 69 0.67 -12.64 -17.32
C ILE A 69 2.13 -12.19 -17.45
N ASP A 70 2.57 -11.84 -18.65
CA ASP A 70 3.93 -11.34 -18.88
C ASP A 70 4.17 -10.01 -18.16
N LEU A 71 3.15 -9.16 -18.06
CA LEU A 71 3.22 -7.93 -17.27
C LEU A 71 3.31 -8.24 -15.78
N TRP A 72 2.54 -9.22 -15.28
CA TRP A 72 2.66 -9.67 -13.89
C TRP A 72 4.07 -10.16 -13.55
N VAL A 73 4.66 -11.00 -14.42
CA VAL A 73 6.03 -11.51 -14.26
C VAL A 73 7.05 -10.37 -14.29
N PHE A 74 6.85 -9.38 -15.16
CA PHE A 74 7.72 -8.20 -15.26
C PHE A 74 7.62 -7.28 -14.03
N VAL A 75 6.42 -7.10 -13.49
CA VAL A 75 6.11 -6.17 -12.39
C VAL A 75 6.49 -6.74 -11.03
N LEU A 76 6.31 -8.05 -10.81
CA LEU A 76 6.44 -8.66 -9.49
C LEU A 76 7.80 -8.41 -8.81
N PRO A 77 8.97 -8.50 -9.48
CA PRO A 77 10.25 -8.14 -8.86
C PRO A 77 10.30 -6.70 -8.36
N LYS A 78 9.70 -5.76 -9.09
CA LYS A 78 9.67 -4.34 -8.71
C LYS A 78 8.76 -4.09 -7.50
N VAL A 79 7.71 -4.88 -7.34
CA VAL A 79 6.85 -4.87 -6.14
C VAL A 79 7.65 -5.36 -4.93
N ILE A 80 8.40 -6.46 -5.08
CA ILE A 80 9.26 -7.01 -4.03
C ILE A 80 10.30 -5.97 -3.60
N ASP A 81 10.96 -5.32 -4.55
CA ASP A 81 11.94 -4.25 -4.27
C ASP A 81 11.30 -3.08 -3.50
N ALA A 82 10.08 -2.68 -3.86
CA ALA A 82 9.38 -1.60 -3.17
C ALA A 82 8.97 -1.96 -1.74
N ILE A 83 8.53 -3.21 -1.50
CA ILE A 83 8.23 -3.72 -0.14
C ILE A 83 9.51 -3.77 0.70
N ALA A 84 10.57 -4.38 0.15
CA ALA A 84 11.86 -4.48 0.83
C ALA A 84 12.45 -3.10 1.16
N HIS A 85 12.24 -2.11 0.28
CA HIS A 85 12.62 -0.72 0.56
C HIS A 85 11.90 -0.16 1.79
N CYS A 86 10.58 -0.35 1.92
CA CYS A 86 9.84 0.06 3.13
C CYS A 86 10.41 -0.60 4.40
N HIS A 87 10.67 -1.91 4.34
CA HIS A 87 11.21 -2.67 5.47
C HIS A 87 12.60 -2.16 5.88
N GLN A 88 13.47 -1.86 4.92
CA GLN A 88 14.78 -1.25 5.17
C GLN A 88 14.68 0.13 5.84
N GLN A 89 13.59 0.88 5.62
CA GLN A 89 13.33 2.15 6.31
C GLN A 89 12.64 1.95 7.68
N GLY A 90 12.42 0.71 8.12
CA GLY A 90 11.84 0.38 9.42
C GLY A 90 10.31 0.33 9.45
N TRP A 91 9.65 0.30 8.29
CA TRP A 91 8.19 0.36 8.18
C TRP A 91 7.60 -0.85 7.47
N VAL A 92 6.52 -1.38 8.01
CA VAL A 92 5.65 -2.34 7.32
C VAL A 92 4.54 -1.56 6.63
N HIS A 93 4.28 -1.83 5.36
CA HIS A 93 3.20 -1.17 4.62
C HIS A 93 1.84 -1.54 5.21
N GLY A 94 1.63 -2.84 5.51
CA GLY A 94 0.49 -3.38 6.24
C GLY A 94 -0.78 -3.60 5.42
N ASP A 95 -0.80 -3.23 4.14
CA ASP A 95 -1.96 -3.36 3.24
C ASP A 95 -1.53 -3.55 1.78
N ILE A 96 -0.57 -4.46 1.55
CA ILE A 96 -0.13 -4.85 0.21
C ILE A 96 -1.27 -5.58 -0.52
N LYS A 97 -1.74 -5.00 -1.62
CA LYS A 97 -2.79 -5.58 -2.48
C LYS A 97 -2.75 -4.93 -3.87
N PRO A 98 -3.33 -5.56 -4.91
CA PRO A 98 -3.26 -5.05 -6.27
C PRO A 98 -3.72 -3.60 -6.46
N SER A 99 -4.71 -3.12 -5.69
CA SER A 99 -5.20 -1.74 -5.79
C SER A 99 -4.23 -0.69 -5.24
N ASN A 100 -3.31 -1.09 -4.36
CA ASN A 100 -2.34 -0.21 -3.70
C ASN A 100 -0.97 -0.22 -4.41
N ILE A 101 -0.91 -0.82 -5.60
CA ILE A 101 0.30 -0.92 -6.40
C ILE A 101 -0.02 -0.32 -7.77
N LEU A 102 0.55 0.86 -8.04
CA LEU A 102 0.45 1.50 -9.34
C LEU A 102 1.59 1.06 -10.24
N PHE A 103 1.30 0.82 -11.51
CA PHE A 103 2.27 0.52 -12.54
C PHE A 103 2.17 1.55 -13.67
N ASN A 104 3.31 2.17 -13.95
CA ASN A 104 3.49 3.00 -15.13
C ASN A 104 4.21 2.16 -16.20
N GLU A 105 3.47 1.74 -17.22
CA GLU A 105 3.98 0.88 -18.30
C GLU A 105 5.07 1.57 -19.13
N THR A 106 4.88 2.85 -19.45
CA THR A 106 5.81 3.63 -20.26
C THR A 106 7.18 3.78 -19.60
N LEU A 107 7.20 4.00 -18.28
CA LEU A 107 8.43 4.17 -17.50
C LEU A 107 8.94 2.85 -16.90
N GLY A 108 8.11 1.81 -16.88
CA GLY A 108 8.41 0.54 -16.21
C GLY A 108 8.58 0.69 -14.69
N ILE A 109 7.87 1.63 -14.06
CA ILE A 109 8.00 1.95 -12.62
C ILE A 109 6.78 1.44 -11.87
N VAL A 110 7.03 0.80 -10.72
CA VAL A 110 6.00 0.45 -9.73
C VAL A 110 6.02 1.48 -8.61
N ARG A 111 4.83 1.89 -8.13
CA ARG A 111 4.69 2.71 -6.92
C ARG A 111 3.72 2.07 -5.93
N LEU A 112 4.15 1.91 -4.70
CA LEU A 112 3.24 1.63 -3.58
C LEU A 112 2.54 2.92 -3.18
N ILE A 113 1.24 2.81 -2.94
CA ILE A 113 0.37 3.92 -2.52
C ILE A 113 -0.43 3.49 -1.28
N ASP A 114 -1.06 4.45 -0.62
CA ASP A 114 -1.96 4.22 0.52
C ASP A 114 -1.27 3.58 1.75
N PHE A 115 -0.55 4.40 2.50
CA PHE A 115 0.19 4.02 3.70
C PHE A 115 -0.66 4.12 4.99
N GLY A 116 -1.99 4.15 4.86
CA GLY A 116 -2.91 4.34 6.00
C GLY A 116 -2.85 3.21 7.03
N ALA A 117 -2.46 2.01 6.60
CA ALA A 117 -2.25 0.83 7.44
C ALA A 117 -0.82 0.69 7.96
N SER A 118 0.11 1.53 7.51
CA SER A 118 1.54 1.35 7.79
C SER A 118 1.88 1.64 9.23
N ASN A 119 2.80 0.85 9.78
CA ASN A 119 3.28 0.98 11.16
C ASN A 119 4.79 0.67 11.21
N PRO A 120 5.52 1.24 12.18
CA PRO A 120 6.90 0.84 12.43
C PRO A 120 7.00 -0.65 12.77
N ILE A 121 8.05 -1.30 12.28
CA ILE A 121 8.37 -2.69 12.64
C ILE A 121 8.52 -2.78 14.17
N GLY A 122 7.93 -3.81 14.78
CA GLY A 122 7.93 -4.01 16.23
C GLY A 122 6.84 -3.23 16.99
N THR A 123 5.93 -2.54 16.29
CA THR A 123 4.76 -1.93 16.95
C THR A 123 3.87 -3.00 17.58
N ASN A 124 3.54 -2.86 18.87
CA ASN A 124 2.64 -3.79 19.56
C ASN A 124 1.20 -3.55 19.11
N ARG A 125 0.57 -4.56 18.49
CA ARG A 125 -0.79 -4.44 17.94
C ARG A 125 -1.85 -4.24 19.01
N ASN A 126 -1.63 -4.74 20.23
CA ASN A 126 -2.55 -4.53 21.36
C ASN A 126 -2.60 -3.07 21.84
N ALA A 127 -1.59 -2.26 21.49
CA ALA A 127 -1.57 -0.84 21.81
C ALA A 127 -2.30 0.01 20.75
N LEU A 128 -2.70 -0.58 19.61
CA LEU A 128 -3.42 0.11 18.56
C LEU A 128 -4.91 0.17 18.88
N ASN A 129 -5.45 1.39 19.04
CA ASN A 129 -6.88 1.58 19.28
C ASN A 129 -7.74 1.25 18.05
N LYS A 130 -7.16 1.42 16.85
CA LYS A 130 -7.74 1.10 15.55
C LYS A 130 -6.62 0.78 14.57
N TRP A 131 -6.87 -0.14 13.64
CA TRP A 131 -5.99 -0.38 12.51
C TRP A 131 -6.80 -0.71 11.26
N GLN A 132 -6.24 -0.34 10.11
CA GLN A 132 -6.80 -0.66 8.81
C GLN A 132 -6.27 -2.02 8.37
N LEU A 133 -7.12 -2.81 7.70
CA LEU A 133 -6.73 -4.10 7.15
C LEU A 133 -7.67 -4.49 6.02
N THR A 134 -7.16 -5.27 5.06
CA THR A 134 -7.99 -5.93 4.03
C THR A 134 -8.04 -7.44 4.33
N PRO A 135 -9.16 -8.01 4.85
CA PRO A 135 -9.16 -9.36 5.41
C PRO A 135 -8.68 -10.47 4.47
N MET A 136 -8.83 -10.28 3.14
CA MET A 136 -8.37 -11.22 2.12
C MET A 136 -6.84 -11.33 2.02
N PHE A 137 -6.12 -10.25 2.34
CA PHE A 137 -4.65 -10.16 2.22
C PHE A 137 -3.94 -10.14 3.57
N SER A 138 -4.65 -9.98 4.69
CA SER A 138 -4.03 -9.90 6.02
C SER A 138 -3.77 -11.26 6.67
N SER A 139 -2.69 -11.34 7.45
CA SER A 139 -2.32 -12.47 8.31
C SER A 139 -3.34 -12.67 9.45
N GLU A 140 -3.34 -13.84 10.10
CA GLU A 140 -4.21 -14.07 11.26
C GLU A 140 -3.88 -13.15 12.44
N ASN A 141 -2.59 -12.88 12.68
CA ASN A 141 -2.15 -11.94 13.71
C ASN A 141 -2.66 -10.52 13.44
N GLN A 142 -2.60 -10.06 12.18
CA GLN A 142 -3.19 -8.78 11.75
C GLN A 142 -4.70 -8.73 11.99
N LYS A 143 -5.43 -9.79 11.63
CA LYS A 143 -6.90 -9.85 11.80
C LYS A 143 -7.30 -9.83 13.27
N LEU A 144 -6.57 -10.56 14.12
CA LEU A 144 -6.83 -10.64 15.55
C LEU A 144 -6.30 -9.42 16.32
N GLY A 145 -5.43 -8.61 15.71
CA GLY A 145 -4.79 -7.47 16.38
C GLY A 145 -3.81 -7.89 17.48
N VAL A 146 -3.22 -9.08 17.36
CA VAL A 146 -2.34 -9.67 18.38
C VAL A 146 -0.90 -9.72 17.91
N GLY A 147 0.03 -9.71 18.86
CA GLY A 147 1.46 -9.73 18.57
C GLY A 147 1.99 -8.37 18.11
N TYR A 148 3.01 -8.40 17.26
CA TYR A 148 3.71 -7.23 16.77
C TYR A 148 3.46 -7.04 15.27
N VAL A 149 3.73 -5.82 14.78
CA VAL A 149 3.82 -5.54 13.35
C VAL A 149 5.18 -6.04 12.86
N GLU A 150 5.17 -6.95 11.90
CA GLU A 150 6.39 -7.61 11.38
C GLU A 150 6.41 -7.60 9.85
N GLU A 151 7.59 -7.74 9.25
CA GLU A 151 7.78 -7.71 7.79
C GLU A 151 6.99 -8.83 7.09
N GLU A 152 6.82 -9.96 7.78
CA GLU A 152 6.07 -11.15 7.36
C GLU A 152 4.61 -10.83 7.01
N ASP A 153 4.03 -9.77 7.57
CA ASP A 153 2.67 -9.34 7.24
C ASP A 153 2.57 -8.89 5.77
N ASP A 154 3.56 -8.15 5.26
CA ASP A 154 3.60 -7.74 3.86
C ASP A 154 3.93 -8.92 2.94
N TRP A 155 4.82 -9.83 3.36
CA TRP A 155 5.14 -11.03 2.59
C TRP A 155 3.97 -12.00 2.49
N TYR A 156 3.17 -12.13 3.56
CA TYR A 156 1.94 -12.89 3.54
C TYR A 156 0.93 -12.29 2.55
N ALA A 157 0.78 -10.97 2.55
CA ALA A 157 -0.12 -10.26 1.64
C ALA A 157 0.31 -10.39 0.17
N LEU A 158 1.61 -10.30 -0.12
CA LEU A 158 2.18 -10.58 -1.44
C LEU A 158 1.87 -12.02 -1.89
N ALA A 159 2.05 -13.01 -1.02
CA ALA A 159 1.73 -14.40 -1.34
C ALA A 159 0.23 -14.60 -1.65
N LYS A 160 -0.67 -13.92 -0.92
CA LYS A 160 -2.11 -13.93 -1.20
C LYS A 160 -2.45 -13.30 -2.55
N MET A 161 -1.79 -12.20 -2.90
CA MET A 161 -1.92 -11.58 -4.21
C MET A 161 -1.49 -12.55 -5.33
N MET A 162 -0.36 -13.24 -5.17
CA MET A 162 0.11 -14.21 -6.16
C MET A 162 -0.85 -15.39 -6.31
N GLN A 163 -1.39 -15.93 -5.21
CA GLN A 163 -2.41 -16.99 -5.23
C GLN A 163 -3.67 -16.57 -5.99
N GLN A 164 -4.10 -15.31 -5.84
CA GLN A 164 -5.25 -14.77 -6.56
C GLN A 164 -4.99 -14.71 -8.07
N VAL A 165 -3.79 -14.32 -8.48
CA VAL A 165 -3.38 -14.29 -9.89
C VAL A 165 -3.31 -15.71 -10.45
N GLU A 166 -2.71 -16.64 -9.73
CA GLU A 166 -2.64 -18.06 -10.12
C GLU A 166 -4.03 -18.69 -10.27
N GLY A 167 -4.94 -18.45 -9.32
CA GLY A 167 -6.32 -18.96 -9.38
C GLY A 167 -7.09 -18.46 -10.60
N LYS A 168 -6.85 -17.21 -11.02
CA LYS A 168 -7.41 -16.66 -12.26
C LYS A 168 -6.86 -17.33 -13.53
N LEU A 169 -5.60 -17.79 -13.49
CA LEU A 169 -4.93 -18.45 -14.61
C LEU A 169 -5.33 -19.93 -14.73
N LEU A 170 -5.41 -20.64 -13.61
CA LEU A 170 -5.69 -22.09 -13.57
C LEU A 170 -7.18 -22.45 -13.64
N GLY A 171 -8.09 -21.53 -13.32
CA GLY A 171 -9.54 -21.77 -13.38
C GLY A 171 -10.13 -21.94 -14.79
N LYS A 172 -9.29 -22.05 -15.84
CA LYS A 172 -9.69 -22.13 -17.25
C LYS A 172 -9.00 -23.25 -18.05
N ILE A 173 -8.30 -24.16 -17.38
CA ILE A 173 -7.75 -25.39 -17.99
C ILE A 173 -8.75 -26.53 -17.80
#